data_AF-A0A7Y2GRS1-F1
#
_entry.id   AF-A0A7Y2GRS1-F1
#
_cell.length_a   1.000
_cell.length_b   1.000
_cell.length_c   1.000
_cell.angle_alpha   90.00
_cell.angle_beta   90.00
_cell.angle_gamma   90.00
#
_symmetry.space_group_name_H-M   'P 1'
#
loop_
_entity.id
_entity.type
_entity.pdbx_description
1 polymer ?
#
loop_
_entity_poly.entity_id
_entity_poly.type
_entity_poly.pdbx_seq_one_letter_code
_entity_poly.pdbx_strand_id
1 'polypeptide(L)'
;MNGQQQQQGRNGNGSRANKRKRARNRKSKAKQNRAFWGDEGRLPEPPTRARITDDPVSVIRSLGRPPMPGFEQQAQHYFEAVTMRAVAIGAAIAAAGDMVDADEL
;
A
#
# COMPACT_ATOMS: atom_id res chain seq x y z
N MET A 1 57.55 33.14 2.47
CA MET A 1 56.55 32.43 1.64
C MET A 1 57.03 31.01 1.45
N ASN A 2 56.34 30.01 2.00
CA ASN A 2 56.40 28.60 1.57
C ASN A 2 55.26 27.87 2.29
N GLY A 3 54.08 27.93 1.66
CA GLY A 3 52.98 27.03 1.97
C GLY A 3 52.97 25.89 0.96
N GLN A 4 52.28 24.82 1.34
CA GLN A 4 51.94 23.64 0.54
C GLN A 4 53.01 22.55 0.49
N GLN A 5 52.83 21.54 1.35
CA GLN A 5 52.66 20.17 0.88
C GLN A 5 52.17 19.24 1.99
N GLN A 6 51.35 18.27 1.56
CA GLN A 6 50.85 17.08 2.26
C GLN A 6 49.43 17.18 2.82
N GLN A 7 48.48 16.90 1.93
CA GLN A 7 47.28 16.15 2.24
C GLN A 7 46.76 15.53 0.93
N GLN A 8 47.31 14.38 0.54
CA GLN A 8 46.73 13.55 -0.52
C GLN A 8 47.19 12.10 -0.29
N GLY A 9 46.31 11.30 0.32
CA GLY A 9 46.64 9.91 0.60
C GLY A 9 45.64 9.18 1.47
N ARG A 10 44.35 9.20 1.16
CA ARG A 10 43.37 8.13 1.49
C ARG A 10 41.97 8.55 1.02
N ASN A 11 41.10 7.56 0.78
CA ASN A 11 39.64 7.69 0.57
C ASN A 11 39.09 7.82 -0.86
N GLY A 12 39.53 6.93 -1.76
CA GLY A 12 38.76 6.63 -2.99
C GLY A 12 37.94 5.33 -2.94
N ASN A 13 38.23 4.41 -2.01
CA ASN A 13 37.77 3.01 -2.10
C ASN A 13 36.52 2.69 -1.25
N GLY A 14 36.23 3.48 -0.21
CA GLY A 14 35.06 3.27 0.67
C GLY A 14 33.73 3.57 -0.02
N SER A 15 33.70 4.59 -0.89
CA SER A 15 32.47 5.07 -1.55
C SER A 15 31.92 4.08 -2.60
N ARG A 16 32.80 3.36 -3.31
CA ARG A 16 32.42 2.34 -4.30
C ARG A 16 31.95 1.04 -3.63
N ALA A 17 32.61 0.62 -2.55
CA ALA A 17 32.20 -0.54 -1.77
C ALA A 17 30.84 -0.32 -1.09
N ASN A 18 30.59 0.89 -0.56
CA ASN A 18 29.33 1.23 0.08
C ASN A 18 28.17 1.35 -0.94
N LYS A 19 28.42 1.89 -2.14
CA LYS A 19 27.43 1.86 -3.25
C LYS A 19 27.06 0.43 -3.65
N ARG A 20 28.03 -0.49 -3.75
CA ARG A 20 27.77 -1.91 -4.08
C ARG A 20 26.97 -2.63 -2.99
N LYS A 21 27.24 -2.39 -1.71
CA LYS A 21 26.45 -2.94 -0.60
C LYS A 21 25.00 -2.43 -0.63
N ARG A 22 24.78 -1.12 -0.84
CA ARG A 22 23.44 -0.53 -0.96
C ARG A 22 22.65 -1.10 -2.16
N ALA A 23 23.30 -1.30 -3.30
CA ALA A 23 22.67 -1.91 -4.48
C ALA A 23 22.26 -3.38 -4.23
N ARG A 24 23.11 -4.16 -3.55
CA ARG A 24 22.77 -5.55 -3.15
C ARG A 24 21.60 -5.59 -2.17
N ASN A 25 21.55 -4.67 -1.21
CA ASN A 25 20.45 -4.61 -0.23
C ASN A 25 19.11 -4.25 -0.89
N ARG A 26 19.12 -3.33 -1.86
CA ARG A 26 17.92 -2.99 -2.66
C ARG A 26 17.42 -4.19 -3.48
N LYS A 27 18.33 -4.94 -4.11
CA LYS A 27 17.99 -6.15 -4.86
C LYS A 27 17.44 -7.27 -3.95
N SER A 28 17.99 -7.41 -2.74
CA SER A 28 17.48 -8.34 -1.72
C SER A 28 16.07 -7.94 -1.26
N LYS A 29 15.82 -6.66 -1.00
CA LYS A 29 14.49 -6.17 -0.58
C LYS A 29 13.44 -6.35 -1.68
N ALA A 30 13.78 -6.07 -2.93
CA ALA A 30 12.90 -6.33 -4.07
C ALA A 30 12.60 -7.83 -4.23
N LYS A 31 13.60 -8.70 -4.04
CA LYS A 31 13.42 -10.17 -4.07
C LYS A 31 12.53 -10.64 -2.91
N GLN A 32 12.71 -10.10 -1.71
CA GLN A 32 11.88 -10.41 -0.54
C GLN A 32 10.44 -9.95 -0.71
N ASN A 33 10.22 -8.74 -1.23
CA ASN A 33 8.87 -8.24 -1.54
C ASN A 33 8.17 -9.14 -2.57
N ARG A 34 8.88 -9.52 -3.64
CA ARG A 34 8.31 -10.43 -4.64
C ARG A 34 8.08 -11.83 -4.08
N ALA A 35 8.95 -12.32 -3.20
CA ALA A 35 8.72 -13.60 -2.51
C ALA A 35 7.52 -13.55 -1.55
N PHE A 36 7.25 -12.39 -0.94
CA PHE A 36 6.10 -12.18 -0.05
C PHE A 36 4.77 -12.19 -0.82
N TRP A 37 4.70 -11.46 -1.94
CA TRP A 37 3.48 -11.39 -2.76
C TRP A 37 3.29 -12.56 -3.74
N GLY A 38 4.37 -13.28 -4.05
CA GLY A 38 4.34 -14.41 -4.97
C GLY A 38 4.67 -14.04 -6.42
N ASP A 39 4.32 -14.95 -7.33
CA ASP A 39 4.57 -14.81 -8.77
C ASP A 39 3.41 -14.07 -9.44
N GLU A 40 3.72 -12.92 -10.04
CA GLU A 40 2.74 -12.08 -10.73
C GLU A 40 2.10 -12.81 -11.92
N GLY A 41 2.84 -13.70 -12.60
CA GLY A 41 2.31 -14.50 -13.71
C GLY A 41 1.33 -15.59 -13.30
N ARG A 42 1.12 -15.81 -11.99
CA ARG A 42 0.12 -16.74 -11.46
C ARG A 42 -1.13 -16.05 -10.93
N LEU A 43 -1.14 -14.72 -10.94
CA LEU A 43 -2.33 -13.99 -10.53
C LEU A 43 -3.43 -14.21 -11.58
N PRO A 44 -4.68 -14.40 -11.14
CA PRO A 44 -5.80 -14.38 -12.07
C PRO A 44 -5.86 -13.02 -12.78
N GLU A 45 -6.40 -13.02 -14.00
CA GLU A 45 -6.65 -11.77 -14.72
C GLU A 45 -7.59 -10.89 -13.87
N PRO A 46 -7.21 -9.63 -13.60
CA PRO A 46 -8.03 -8.77 -12.77
C PRO A 46 -9.36 -8.46 -13.48
N PRO A 47 -10.46 -8.37 -12.73
CA PRO A 47 -11.74 -8.00 -13.33
C PRO A 47 -11.65 -6.59 -13.94
N THR A 48 -12.21 -6.44 -15.13
CA THR A 48 -12.22 -5.16 -15.87
C THR A 48 -13.18 -4.15 -15.26
N ARG A 49 -14.14 -4.60 -14.44
CA ARG A 49 -15.13 -3.77 -13.77
C ARG A 49 -15.12 -4.01 -12.26
N ALA A 50 -15.30 -2.92 -11.52
CA ALA A 50 -15.53 -2.89 -10.10
C ALA A 50 -17.04 -2.95 -9.85
N ARG A 51 -17.46 -3.93 -9.07
CA ARG A 51 -18.84 -4.05 -8.58
C ARG A 51 -19.01 -3.22 -7.32
N ILE A 52 -19.99 -2.32 -7.30
CA ILE A 52 -20.31 -1.51 -6.12
C ILE A 52 -21.38 -2.25 -5.31
N THR A 53 -21.20 -2.33 -3.99
CA THR A 53 -22.18 -2.99 -3.10
C THR A 53 -23.27 -2.01 -2.67
N ASP A 54 -24.53 -2.47 -2.69
CA ASP A 54 -25.68 -1.70 -2.18
C ASP A 54 -25.69 -1.58 -0.65
N ASP A 55 -25.08 -2.56 0.05
CA ASP A 55 -24.92 -2.54 1.51
C ASP A 55 -23.43 -2.60 1.90
N PRO A 56 -22.74 -1.44 1.96
CA PRO A 56 -21.34 -1.32 2.36
C PRO A 56 -21.05 -1.81 3.77
N VAL A 57 -22.05 -1.81 4.66
CA VAL A 57 -21.87 -2.06 6.10
C VAL A 57 -22.28 -3.47 6.51
N SER A 58 -22.84 -4.25 5.60
CA SER A 58 -23.23 -5.67 5.79
C SER A 58 -22.14 -6.50 6.48
N VAL A 59 -20.89 -6.40 6.02
CA VAL A 59 -19.74 -7.13 6.61
C VAL A 59 -19.41 -6.61 8.00
N ILE A 60 -19.43 -5.30 8.22
CA ILE A 60 -19.15 -4.72 9.55
C ILE A 60 -20.19 -5.21 10.56
N ARG A 61 -21.46 -5.27 10.17
CA ARG A 61 -22.56 -5.73 11.02
C ARG A 61 -22.50 -7.23 11.31
N SER A 62 -22.05 -8.05 10.35
CA SER A 62 -21.97 -9.50 10.52
C SER A 62 -20.89 -9.95 11.50
N LEU A 63 -19.86 -9.12 11.71
CA LEU A 63 -18.80 -9.37 12.69
C LEU A 63 -19.27 -9.20 14.15
N GLY A 64 -20.46 -8.64 14.37
CA GLY A 64 -21.02 -8.43 15.70
C GLY A 64 -20.46 -7.19 16.39
N ARG A 65 -20.58 -7.16 17.72
CA ARG A 65 -20.27 -5.97 18.52
C ARG A 65 -18.74 -5.77 18.59
N PRO A 66 -18.23 -4.55 18.37
CA PRO A 66 -16.80 -4.28 18.47
C PRO A 66 -16.29 -4.58 19.89
N PRO A 67 -15.11 -5.23 20.04
CA PRO A 67 -14.52 -5.49 21.35
C PRO A 67 -13.88 -4.22 21.93
N MET A 68 -14.70 -3.20 22.24
CA MET A 68 -14.28 -1.93 22.82
C MET A 68 -15.09 -1.63 24.09
N PRO A 69 -14.62 -2.07 25.27
CA PRO A 69 -15.35 -1.91 26.53
C PRO A 69 -15.78 -0.45 26.75
N GLY A 70 -17.08 -0.23 26.99
CA GLY A 70 -17.65 1.09 27.27
C GLY A 70 -17.89 2.00 26.05
N PHE A 71 -17.39 1.66 24.86
CA PHE A 71 -17.57 2.45 23.62
C PHE A 71 -18.14 1.64 22.45
N GLU A 72 -18.70 0.47 22.74
CA GLU A 72 -19.12 -0.53 21.76
C GLU A 72 -20.09 0.05 20.71
N GLN A 73 -21.05 0.86 21.14
CA GLN A 73 -22.04 1.51 20.27
C GLN A 73 -21.41 2.62 19.41
N GLN A 74 -20.59 3.50 20.01
CA GLN A 74 -19.96 4.58 19.27
C GLN A 74 -18.98 4.03 18.23
N ALA A 75 -18.20 3.03 18.61
CA ALA A 75 -17.30 2.31 17.73
C ALA A 75 -18.02 1.77 16.49
N GLN A 76 -19.17 1.12 16.69
CA GLN A 76 -19.94 0.57 15.58
C GLN A 76 -20.38 1.67 14.60
N HIS A 77 -20.89 2.80 15.10
CA HIS A 77 -21.26 3.92 14.23
C HIS A 77 -20.08 4.52 13.47
N TYR A 78 -18.90 4.64 14.11
CA TYR A 78 -17.70 5.12 13.42
C TYR A 78 -17.24 4.15 12.33
N PHE A 79 -17.26 2.85 12.58
CA PHE A 79 -16.92 1.86 11.56
C PHE A 79 -17.89 1.90 10.38
N GLU A 80 -19.19 2.04 10.64
CA GLU A 80 -20.20 2.18 9.57
C GLU A 80 -19.95 3.46 8.75
N ALA A 81 -19.75 4.60 9.42
CA ALA A 81 -19.54 5.89 8.75
C ALA A 81 -18.27 5.90 7.87
N VAL A 82 -17.15 5.37 8.39
CA VAL A 82 -15.89 5.29 7.64
C VAL A 82 -16.04 4.35 6.44
N THR A 83 -16.70 3.20 6.63
CA THR A 83 -16.89 2.22 5.56
C THR A 83 -17.77 2.77 4.44
N MET A 84 -18.90 3.41 4.78
CA MET A 84 -19.75 4.06 3.77
C MET A 84 -18.98 5.14 2.99
N ARG A 85 -18.19 5.96 3.68
CA ARG A 85 -17.39 7.00 3.02
C ARG A 85 -16.31 6.41 2.11
N ALA A 86 -15.65 5.35 2.53
CA ALA A 86 -14.63 4.67 1.73
C ALA A 86 -15.23 4.08 0.46
N VAL A 87 -16.40 3.43 0.54
CA VAL A 87 -17.10 2.89 -0.63
C VAL A 87 -17.53 4.00 -1.58
N ALA A 88 -18.07 5.11 -1.07
CA ALA A 88 -18.44 6.25 -1.92
C ALA A 88 -17.24 6.83 -2.69
N ILE A 89 -16.06 6.93 -2.07
CA ILE A 89 -14.85 7.38 -2.74
C ILE A 89 -14.37 6.33 -3.76
N GLY A 90 -14.37 5.04 -3.39
CA GLY A 90 -14.00 3.95 -4.29
C GLY A 90 -14.89 3.90 -5.53
N ALA A 91 -16.20 4.05 -5.35
CA ALA A 91 -17.18 4.16 -6.43
C ALA A 91 -16.89 5.36 -7.34
N ALA A 92 -16.60 6.53 -6.77
CA ALA A 92 -16.24 7.71 -7.55
C ALA A 92 -14.94 7.53 -8.36
N ILE A 93 -13.94 6.87 -7.79
CA ILE A 93 -12.68 6.54 -8.49
C ILE A 93 -12.94 5.53 -9.61
N ALA A 94 -13.73 4.48 -9.34
CA ALA A 94 -14.10 3.50 -10.34
C ALA A 94 -14.87 4.15 -11.50
N ALA A 95 -15.82 5.03 -11.20
CA ALA A 95 -16.58 5.76 -12.23
C ALA A 95 -15.66 6.66 -13.07
N ALA A 96 -14.71 7.36 -12.43
CA ALA A 96 -13.72 8.17 -13.14
C ALA A 96 -12.78 7.33 -14.02
N GLY A 97 -12.56 6.07 -13.67
CA GLY A 97 -11.76 5.10 -14.43
C GLY A 97 -12.54 4.28 -15.45
N ASP A 98 -13.82 4.60 -15.71
CA ASP A 98 -14.74 3.82 -16.57
C ASP A 98 -14.80 2.33 -16.18
N MET A 99 -14.71 2.08 -14.87
CA MET A 99 -14.58 0.76 -14.27
C MET A 99 -15.87 0.34 -13.53
N VAL A 100 -17.01 0.99 -13.77
CA VAL A 100 -18.30 0.67 -13.13
C VAL A 100 -19.23 0.03 -14.15
N ASP A 101 -20.07 -0.90 -13.72
CA ASP A 101 -21.11 -1.46 -14.58
C ASP A 101 -22.16 -0.38 -14.94
N ALA A 102 -22.56 -0.31 -16.22
CA ALA A 102 -23.51 0.71 -16.70
C ALA A 102 -24.91 0.60 -16.05
N ASP A 103 -25.22 -0.55 -15.46
CA ASP A 103 -26.46 -0.82 -14.72
C ASP A 103 -26.40 -0.37 -13.24
N GLU A 104 -25.23 0.07 -12.75
CA GLU A 104 -24.99 0.57 -11.39
C GLU A 104 -24.92 2.13 -11.31
N LEU A 105 -25.29 2.84 -12.40
CA LEU A 105 -25.37 4.30 -12.48
C LEU A 105 -26.82 4.81 -12.39
#